data_AF-A0A7S1D1M7-F1
#
_entry.id   AF-A0A7S1D1M7-F1
#
_cell.length_a   1.000
_cell.length_b   1.000
_cell.length_c   1.000
_cell.angle_alpha   90.00
_cell.angle_beta   90.00
_cell.angle_gamma   90.00
#
_symmetry.space_group_name_H-M   'P 1'
#
loop_
_entity.id
_entity.type
_entity.pdbx_description
1 polymer ?
#
loop_
_entity_poly.entity_id
_entity_poly.type
_entity_poly.pdbx_seq_one_letter_code
_entity_poly.pdbx_strand_id
1 'polypeptide(L)'
;VEQTRAVVGYRHFTADSISLVYSSNINPTGDRNSDSTIGPVLVDKAGDYAVSFTMDGLSSDQLYYYRIKVGAEILDPGKIQYFRTLPLAGEPFTFTVFSDVANHDADRTAPAYKNGGFKSALDPLPTFAFQIGDFDHSDPTTEEEMRRMHRYMRGPYFGHGYALGTHILTKMGFHHMWDDHDYCGQDTDKSCLLRTEAIKAFRDYYPRDDYPDEADGNY
;
A
#
# COMPACT_ATOMS: atom_id res chain seq x y z
N VAL A 1 13.84 -3.92 2.42
CA VAL A 1 13.40 -3.72 1.02
C VAL A 1 14.39 -4.40 0.10
N GLU A 2 13.94 -5.37 -0.68
CA GLU A 2 14.79 -6.18 -1.57
C GLU A 2 14.83 -5.61 -2.99
N GLN A 3 15.96 -5.78 -3.69
CA GLN A 3 16.22 -5.20 -5.01
C GLN A 3 15.55 -5.96 -6.16
N THR A 4 15.17 -7.21 -5.91
CA THR A 4 14.69 -8.16 -6.92
C THR A 4 13.31 -8.71 -6.59
N ARG A 5 12.59 -8.03 -5.70
CA ARG A 5 11.29 -8.47 -5.19
C ARG A 5 10.36 -7.27 -5.02
N ALA A 6 9.06 -7.49 -5.22
CA ALA A 6 8.03 -6.49 -4.94
C ALA A 6 6.73 -7.15 -4.49
N VAL A 7 5.98 -6.46 -3.64
CA VAL A 7 4.67 -6.91 -3.15
C VAL A 7 3.60 -5.94 -3.62
N VAL A 8 2.52 -6.46 -4.23
CA VAL A 8 1.36 -5.69 -4.65
C VAL A 8 0.16 -6.11 -3.80
N GLY A 9 -0.38 -5.16 -3.04
CA GLY A 9 -1.61 -5.32 -2.28
C GLY A 9 -2.83 -4.82 -3.05
N TYR A 10 -3.92 -5.57 -3.02
CA TYR A 10 -5.20 -5.18 -3.59
C TYR A 10 -6.35 -5.57 -2.65
N ARG A 11 -7.40 -4.75 -2.61
CA ARG A 11 -8.63 -5.05 -1.89
C ARG A 11 -9.82 -4.92 -2.83
N HIS A 12 -10.65 -5.95 -2.89
CA HIS A 12 -11.91 -5.93 -3.62
C HIS A 12 -13.10 -5.52 -2.73
N PHE A 13 -14.31 -5.46 -3.28
CA PHE A 13 -15.51 -5.11 -2.53
C PHE A 13 -16.38 -6.32 -2.16
N THR A 14 -16.21 -7.43 -2.89
CA THR A 14 -16.97 -8.67 -2.74
C THR A 14 -16.04 -9.88 -2.90
N ALA A 15 -16.56 -11.07 -2.60
CA ALA A 15 -15.79 -12.29 -2.81
C ALA A 15 -15.58 -12.53 -4.30
N ASP A 16 -14.33 -12.72 -4.72
CA ASP A 16 -13.97 -12.98 -6.10
C ASP A 16 -12.56 -13.60 -6.18
N SER A 17 -12.21 -14.11 -7.35
CA SER A 17 -10.86 -14.54 -7.69
C SER A 17 -10.04 -13.37 -8.24
N ILE A 18 -8.92 -13.07 -7.59
CA ILE A 18 -8.03 -11.98 -7.97
C ILE A 18 -6.72 -12.55 -8.50
N SER A 19 -6.22 -12.02 -9.61
CA SER A 19 -4.86 -12.31 -10.10
C SER A 19 -4.08 -11.03 -10.37
N LEU A 20 -2.77 -11.08 -10.22
CA LEU A 20 -1.84 -10.04 -10.66
C LEU A 20 -1.23 -10.44 -12.00
N VAL A 21 -1.21 -9.54 -12.97
CA VAL A 21 -0.47 -9.70 -14.22
C VAL A 21 0.57 -8.59 -14.31
N TYR A 22 1.83 -8.94 -14.60
CA TYR A 22 2.92 -7.96 -14.64
C TYR A 22 3.95 -8.24 -15.74
N SER A 23 4.67 -7.18 -16.15
CA SER A 23 5.65 -7.21 -17.24
C SER A 23 6.62 -6.02 -17.17
N SER A 24 7.86 -6.19 -17.61
CA SER A 24 8.83 -5.09 -17.76
C SER A 24 8.65 -4.30 -19.06
N ASN A 25 7.79 -4.78 -19.98
CA ASN A 25 7.54 -4.14 -21.27
C ASN A 25 6.17 -3.45 -21.30
N ILE A 26 6.11 -2.17 -21.67
CA ILE A 26 4.84 -1.46 -21.83
C ILE A 26 4.09 -1.98 -23.06
N ASN A 27 2.87 -2.53 -22.90
CA ASN A 27 1.84 -2.47 -23.95
C ASN A 27 0.56 -1.91 -23.34
N PRO A 28 0.03 -0.83 -23.88
CA PRO A 28 -1.26 -0.31 -23.45
C PRO A 28 -2.47 -1.15 -23.89
N THR A 29 -2.31 -2.23 -24.69
CA THR A 29 -3.43 -2.79 -25.49
C THR A 29 -3.77 -4.29 -25.33
N GLY A 30 -3.08 -5.11 -24.53
CA GLY A 30 -3.51 -6.52 -24.35
C GLY A 30 -2.55 -7.42 -23.57
N ASP A 31 -3.05 -8.60 -23.16
CA ASP A 31 -2.28 -9.71 -22.61
C ASP A 31 -1.16 -10.11 -23.62
N ARG A 32 0.09 -10.23 -23.15
CA ARG A 32 1.24 -10.63 -23.97
C ARG A 32 1.74 -12.02 -23.60
N ASN A 33 2.39 -12.69 -24.56
CA ASN A 33 3.13 -13.95 -24.37
C ASN A 33 4.30 -13.86 -23.36
N SER A 34 4.65 -12.68 -22.86
CA SER A 34 5.71 -12.46 -21.88
C SER A 34 5.19 -11.94 -20.53
N ASP A 35 3.87 -11.86 -20.36
CA ASP A 35 3.29 -11.41 -19.10
C ASP A 35 3.37 -12.55 -18.09
N SER A 36 3.83 -12.23 -16.89
CA SER A 36 3.79 -13.15 -15.76
C SER A 36 2.48 -12.95 -15.03
N THR A 37 1.87 -14.05 -14.57
CA THR A 37 0.61 -14.03 -13.82
C THR A 37 0.79 -14.73 -12.48
N ILE A 38 0.26 -14.13 -11.41
CA ILE A 38 0.22 -14.70 -10.05
C ILE A 38 -1.24 -14.78 -9.62
N GLY A 39 -1.67 -15.94 -9.14
CA GLY A 39 -3.07 -16.25 -8.79
C GLY A 39 -3.69 -17.29 -9.73
N PRO A 40 -5.02 -17.48 -9.68
CA PRO A 40 -5.98 -16.70 -8.88
C PRO A 40 -5.90 -16.98 -7.37
N VAL A 41 -6.21 -15.95 -6.58
CA VAL A 41 -6.44 -16.05 -5.12
C VAL A 41 -7.88 -15.65 -4.85
N LEU A 42 -8.63 -16.52 -4.15
CA LEU A 42 -9.98 -16.19 -3.72
C LEU A 42 -9.91 -15.23 -2.53
N VAL A 43 -10.58 -14.09 -2.63
CA VAL A 43 -10.76 -13.15 -1.51
C VAL A 43 -12.16 -13.28 -0.95
N ASP A 44 -12.33 -13.07 0.35
CA ASP A 44 -13.63 -13.21 1.03
C ASP A 44 -13.80 -12.19 2.17
N LYS A 45 -14.95 -12.25 2.85
CA LYS A 45 -15.27 -11.31 3.94
C LYS A 45 -14.34 -11.46 5.15
N ALA A 46 -13.83 -12.65 5.43
CA ALA A 46 -13.00 -12.89 6.61
C ALA A 46 -11.66 -12.14 6.49
N GLY A 47 -11.05 -12.17 5.30
CA GLY A 47 -9.86 -11.39 4.95
C GLY A 47 -10.15 -9.96 4.48
N ASP A 48 -11.34 -9.42 4.75
CA ASP A 48 -11.80 -8.10 4.28
C ASP A 48 -11.58 -7.86 2.78
N TYR A 49 -11.73 -8.92 1.99
CA TYR A 49 -11.55 -8.96 0.55
C TYR A 49 -10.15 -8.50 0.07
N ALA A 50 -9.14 -8.55 0.95
CA ALA A 50 -7.77 -8.15 0.68
C ALA A 50 -6.90 -9.32 0.20
N VAL A 51 -5.89 -9.01 -0.61
CA VAL A 51 -4.89 -9.96 -1.10
C VAL A 51 -3.56 -9.26 -1.34
N SER A 52 -2.47 -10.01 -1.16
CA SER A 52 -1.11 -9.61 -1.51
C SER A 52 -0.49 -10.59 -2.50
N PHE A 53 0.18 -10.06 -3.52
CA PHE A 53 0.94 -10.84 -4.49
C PHE A 53 2.42 -10.51 -4.36
N THR A 54 3.24 -11.54 -4.14
CA THR A 54 4.70 -11.41 -4.10
C THR A 54 5.28 -11.75 -5.46
N MET A 55 6.05 -10.84 -6.03
CA MET A 55 6.82 -11.06 -7.25
C MET A 55 8.31 -11.18 -6.90
N ASP A 56 8.91 -12.32 -7.21
CA ASP A 56 10.34 -12.59 -7.01
C ASP A 56 11.10 -12.62 -8.33
N GLY A 57 12.43 -12.54 -8.26
CA GLY A 57 13.31 -12.67 -9.43
C GLY A 57 13.25 -11.49 -10.40
N LEU A 58 12.83 -10.33 -9.93
CA LEU A 58 12.81 -9.09 -10.71
C LEU A 58 14.24 -8.56 -10.91
N SER A 59 14.47 -7.84 -12.00
CA SER A 59 15.72 -7.08 -12.19
C SER A 59 15.72 -5.84 -11.30
N SER A 60 16.89 -5.44 -10.79
CA SER A 60 17.09 -4.19 -10.05
C SER A 60 16.98 -2.96 -10.96
N ASP A 61 16.61 -1.80 -10.40
CA ASP A 61 16.40 -0.53 -11.12
C ASP A 61 15.59 -0.66 -12.42
N GLN A 62 14.58 -1.52 -12.39
CA GLN A 62 13.77 -1.83 -13.56
C GLN A 62 12.32 -1.40 -13.33
N LEU A 63 11.77 -0.72 -14.34
CA LEU A 63 10.36 -0.38 -14.37
C LEU A 63 9.54 -1.61 -14.75
N TYR A 64 8.51 -1.90 -13.94
CA TYR A 64 7.51 -2.94 -14.16
C TYR A 64 6.13 -2.32 -14.21
N TYR A 65 5.30 -2.86 -15.09
CA TYR A 65 3.89 -2.53 -15.21
C TYR A 65 3.07 -3.69 -14.67
N TYR A 66 1.95 -3.38 -14.04
CA TYR A 66 1.06 -4.41 -13.52
C TYR A 66 -0.41 -4.04 -13.68
N ARG A 67 -1.25 -5.08 -13.65
CA ARG A 67 -2.71 -5.02 -13.77
C ARG A 67 -3.33 -6.04 -12.83
N ILE A 68 -4.50 -5.71 -12.30
CA ILE A 68 -5.31 -6.62 -11.48
C ILE A 68 -6.37 -7.26 -12.37
N LYS A 69 -6.50 -8.59 -12.31
CA LYS A 69 -7.62 -9.34 -12.88
C LYS A 69 -8.62 -9.68 -11.79
N VAL A 70 -9.91 -9.46 -12.06
CA VAL A 70 -11.03 -9.92 -11.24
C VAL A 70 -11.80 -10.94 -12.07
N GLY A 71 -11.77 -12.20 -11.66
CA GLY A 71 -12.18 -13.31 -12.53
C GLY A 71 -11.35 -13.34 -13.81
N ALA A 72 -12.03 -13.25 -14.96
CA ALA A 72 -11.41 -13.22 -16.27
C ALA A 72 -11.10 -11.81 -16.80
N GLU A 73 -11.55 -10.75 -16.11
CA GLU A 73 -11.51 -9.39 -16.62
C GLU A 73 -10.35 -8.59 -16.02
N ILE A 74 -9.67 -7.79 -16.85
CA ILE A 74 -8.72 -6.78 -16.37
C ILE A 74 -9.50 -5.62 -15.76
N LEU A 75 -9.21 -5.31 -14.50
CA LEU A 75 -9.74 -4.12 -13.84
C LEU A 75 -9.13 -2.85 -14.43
N ASP A 76 -9.96 -1.83 -14.67
CA ASP A 76 -9.56 -0.50 -15.15
C ASP A 76 -8.55 -0.57 -16.32
N PRO A 77 -8.88 -1.19 -17.48
CA PRO A 77 -7.93 -1.47 -18.55
C PRO A 77 -7.26 -0.21 -19.15
N GLY A 78 -7.85 0.97 -18.95
CA GLY A 78 -7.27 2.26 -19.35
C GLY A 78 -6.27 2.87 -18.34
N LYS A 79 -6.10 2.30 -17.15
CA LYS A 79 -5.16 2.78 -16.13
C LYS A 79 -3.95 1.86 -16.06
N ILE A 80 -2.79 2.40 -16.46
CA ILE A 80 -1.51 1.71 -16.33
C ILE A 80 -0.96 1.99 -14.94
N GLN A 81 -0.77 0.93 -14.15
CA GLN A 81 -0.05 0.97 -12.88
C GLN A 81 1.37 0.47 -13.09
N TYR A 82 2.31 1.04 -12.34
CA TYR A 82 3.71 0.66 -12.46
C TYR A 82 4.47 0.89 -11.16
N PHE A 83 5.62 0.25 -11.05
CA PHE A 83 6.60 0.50 -10.00
C PHE A 83 8.00 0.27 -10.57
N ARG A 84 9.01 0.81 -9.88
CA ARG A 84 10.41 0.58 -10.18
C ARG A 84 11.04 -0.18 -9.01
N THR A 85 11.75 -1.26 -9.28
CA THR A 85 12.54 -1.97 -8.27
C THR A 85 13.71 -1.12 -7.80
N LEU A 86 14.23 -1.38 -6.60
CA LEU A 86 15.35 -0.61 -6.07
C LEU A 86 16.62 -0.79 -6.92
N PRO A 87 17.49 0.24 -6.98
CA PRO A 87 18.85 0.09 -7.49
C PRO A 87 19.67 -0.93 -6.71
N LEU A 88 20.77 -1.37 -7.32
CA LEU A 88 21.75 -2.23 -6.66
C LEU A 88 22.35 -1.56 -5.41
N ALA A 89 22.90 -2.37 -4.51
CA ALA A 89 23.40 -1.87 -3.24
C ALA A 89 24.61 -0.97 -3.51
N GLY A 90 24.58 0.24 -2.93
CA GLY A 90 25.61 1.26 -3.16
C GLY A 90 25.30 2.25 -4.28
N GLU A 91 24.24 2.03 -5.07
CA GLU A 91 23.76 3.00 -6.05
C GLU A 91 22.85 4.06 -5.41
N PRO A 92 22.87 5.31 -5.90
CA PRO A 92 22.05 6.38 -5.35
C PRO A 92 20.57 6.19 -5.69
N PHE A 93 19.69 6.61 -4.77
CA PHE A 93 18.25 6.68 -4.97
C PHE A 93 17.66 7.88 -4.22
N THR A 94 16.42 8.24 -4.54
CA THR A 94 15.68 9.29 -3.83
C THR A 94 14.46 8.68 -3.16
N PHE A 95 14.08 9.22 -2.01
CA PHE A 95 12.89 8.81 -1.28
C PHE A 95 12.20 10.01 -0.66
N THR A 96 10.93 9.83 -0.34
CA THR A 96 10.15 10.78 0.44
C THR A 96 9.66 10.11 1.71
N VAL A 97 9.46 10.89 2.78
CA VAL A 97 9.00 10.42 4.08
C VAL A 97 7.80 11.25 4.49
N PHE A 98 6.75 10.55 4.92
CA PHE A 98 5.50 11.10 5.41
C PHE A 98 5.21 10.58 6.81
N SER A 99 4.52 11.39 7.60
CA SER A 99 4.03 11.07 8.94
C SER A 99 2.82 11.96 9.22
N ASP A 100 2.04 11.64 10.25
CA ASP A 100 0.99 12.50 10.83
C ASP A 100 -0.01 13.01 9.78
N VAL A 101 -0.61 12.10 9.01
CA VAL A 101 -1.21 12.44 7.73
C VAL A 101 -2.64 12.96 7.88
N ALA A 102 -3.47 12.32 8.68
CA ALA A 102 -4.88 12.64 8.72
C ALA A 102 -5.53 12.36 10.07
N ASN A 103 -6.72 12.92 10.23
CA ASN A 103 -7.76 12.40 11.11
C ASN A 103 -9.03 12.35 10.24
N HIS A 104 -9.43 11.15 9.82
CA HIS A 104 -10.53 11.01 8.86
C HIS A 104 -11.88 11.43 9.45
N ASP A 105 -12.13 11.13 10.73
CA ASP A 105 -13.38 11.47 11.42
C ASP A 105 -13.61 12.98 11.51
N ALA A 106 -12.53 13.76 11.60
CA ALA A 106 -12.58 15.21 11.63
C ALA A 106 -12.36 15.87 10.26
N ASP A 107 -12.28 15.09 9.17
CA ASP A 107 -11.92 15.54 7.82
C ASP A 107 -10.67 16.45 7.81
N ARG A 108 -9.68 16.07 8.61
CA ARG A 108 -8.40 16.79 8.72
C ARG A 108 -7.34 16.03 7.95
N THR A 109 -6.73 16.70 6.99
CA THR A 109 -5.60 16.18 6.22
C THR A 109 -4.42 17.13 6.35
N ALA A 110 -3.23 16.58 6.55
CA ALA A 110 -1.97 17.30 6.61
C ALA A 110 -1.75 18.07 5.29
N PRO A 111 -1.16 19.27 5.33
CA PRO A 111 -0.88 20.05 4.12
C PRO A 111 -0.05 19.28 3.08
N ALA A 112 0.83 18.38 3.52
CA ALA A 112 1.63 17.53 2.63
C ALA A 112 0.78 16.56 1.78
N TYR A 113 -0.43 16.19 2.24
CA TYR A 113 -1.38 15.35 1.51
C TYR A 113 -2.52 16.16 0.86
N LYS A 114 -2.50 17.49 1.01
CA LYS A 114 -3.42 18.41 0.33
C LYS A 114 -2.85 18.85 -1.01
N ASN A 115 -3.75 19.29 -1.88
CA ASN A 115 -3.45 19.80 -3.23
C ASN A 115 -2.25 20.75 -3.22
N GLY A 116 -1.25 20.45 -4.07
CA GLY A 116 0.00 21.20 -4.19
C GLY A 116 1.16 20.62 -3.37
N GLY A 117 0.98 20.41 -2.06
CA GLY A 117 2.01 19.85 -1.18
C GLY A 117 2.41 18.43 -1.57
N PHE A 118 1.43 17.61 -1.90
CA PHE A 118 1.66 16.23 -2.32
C PHE A 118 2.39 16.16 -3.65
N LYS A 119 2.03 17.02 -4.60
CA LYS A 119 2.72 17.10 -5.90
C LYS A 119 4.17 17.54 -5.72
N SER A 120 4.44 18.55 -4.88
CA SER A 120 5.81 19.00 -4.63
C SER A 120 6.68 17.95 -3.95
N ALA A 121 6.10 17.12 -3.06
CA ALA A 121 6.83 16.03 -2.41
C ALA A 121 7.19 14.89 -3.38
N LEU A 122 6.56 14.83 -4.55
CA LEU A 122 6.72 13.78 -5.56
C LEU A 122 7.29 14.31 -6.88
N ASP A 123 7.84 15.53 -6.92
CA ASP A 123 8.41 16.15 -8.12
C ASP A 123 9.87 16.60 -7.88
N PRO A 124 10.87 15.91 -8.46
CA PRO A 124 10.76 14.72 -9.31
C PRO A 124 10.26 13.48 -8.55
N LEU A 125 9.70 12.50 -9.27
CA LEU A 125 9.15 11.27 -8.68
C LEU A 125 10.25 10.50 -7.92
N PRO A 126 10.12 10.28 -6.60
CA PRO A 126 11.10 9.51 -5.84
C PRO A 126 11.06 8.02 -6.22
N THR A 127 12.13 7.29 -5.89
CA THR A 127 12.22 5.84 -6.10
C THR A 127 11.15 5.10 -5.30
N PHE A 128 10.90 5.52 -4.06
CA PHE A 128 9.84 5.02 -3.20
C PHE A 128 9.44 6.06 -2.14
N ALA A 129 8.34 5.80 -1.43
CA ALA A 129 7.86 6.60 -0.32
C ALA A 129 7.80 5.77 0.98
N PHE A 130 8.16 6.40 2.11
CA PHE A 130 7.92 5.90 3.45
C PHE A 130 6.75 6.66 4.09
N GLN A 131 5.84 5.94 4.73
CA GLN A 131 4.93 6.45 5.75
C GLN A 131 5.43 5.90 7.09
N ILE A 132 5.84 6.77 8.01
CA ILE A 132 6.56 6.38 9.22
C ILE A 132 5.71 6.35 10.50
N GLY A 133 4.39 6.47 10.36
CA GLY A 133 3.50 6.51 11.51
C GLY A 133 2.32 7.44 11.32
N ASP A 134 1.35 7.32 12.20
CA ASP A 134 0.19 8.20 12.32
C ASP A 134 -0.47 8.48 10.98
N PHE A 135 -0.77 7.40 10.24
CA PHE A 135 -1.48 7.58 8.98
C PHE A 135 -2.85 8.21 9.22
N ASP A 136 -3.49 7.87 10.35
CA ASP A 136 -4.76 8.42 10.77
C ASP A 136 -4.85 8.50 12.30
N HIS A 137 -5.44 9.57 12.84
CA HIS A 137 -5.63 9.80 14.27
C HIS A 137 -7.09 9.62 14.70
N SER A 138 -7.80 8.67 14.09
CA SER A 138 -9.20 8.39 14.43
C SER A 138 -9.38 7.53 15.69
N ASP A 139 -8.29 6.95 16.21
CA ASP A 139 -8.25 6.14 17.43
C ASP A 139 -9.31 5.03 17.45
N PRO A 140 -9.29 4.11 16.47
CA PRO A 140 -10.30 3.07 16.35
C PRO A 140 -10.30 2.12 17.56
N THR A 141 -11.49 1.72 18.01
CA THR A 141 -11.66 0.91 19.23
C THR A 141 -12.16 -0.51 18.96
N THR A 142 -12.24 -0.91 17.70
CA THR A 142 -12.60 -2.27 17.26
C THR A 142 -11.85 -2.65 15.98
N GLU A 143 -11.71 -3.95 15.70
CA GLU A 143 -11.10 -4.44 14.44
C GLU A 143 -11.79 -3.84 13.20
N GLU A 144 -13.12 -3.74 13.21
CA GLU A 144 -13.87 -3.18 12.09
C GLU A 144 -13.63 -1.67 11.92
N GLU A 145 -13.44 -0.93 13.01
CA GLU A 145 -13.06 0.49 12.96
C GLU A 145 -11.63 0.66 12.43
N MET A 146 -10.70 -0.21 12.82
CA MET A 146 -9.32 -0.22 12.29
C MET A 146 -9.29 -0.51 10.78
N ARG A 147 -10.06 -1.51 10.34
CA ARG A 147 -10.24 -1.80 8.91
C ARG A 147 -10.88 -0.61 8.19
N ARG A 148 -11.91 0.00 8.78
CA ARG A 148 -12.57 1.19 8.23
C ARG A 148 -11.60 2.36 8.05
N MET A 149 -10.79 2.63 9.06
CA MET A 149 -9.72 3.63 9.03
C MET A 149 -8.80 3.42 7.82
N HIS A 150 -8.24 2.21 7.65
CA HIS A 150 -7.36 1.93 6.51
C HIS A 150 -8.09 1.98 5.14
N ARG A 151 -9.38 1.65 5.07
CA ARG A 151 -10.20 1.86 3.86
C ARG A 151 -10.32 3.33 3.50
N TYR A 152 -10.50 4.21 4.49
CA TYR A 152 -10.57 5.64 4.24
C TYR A 152 -9.21 6.20 3.81
N MET A 153 -8.14 5.78 4.48
CA MET A 153 -6.79 6.21 4.16
C MET A 153 -6.31 5.81 2.77
N ARG A 154 -6.88 4.75 2.18
CA ARG A 154 -6.58 4.31 0.80
C ARG A 154 -7.70 4.61 -0.21
N GLY A 155 -8.85 5.04 0.27
CA GLY A 155 -10.07 5.20 -0.52
C GLY A 155 -10.14 6.57 -1.21
N PRO A 156 -10.93 6.70 -2.28
CA PRO A 156 -11.06 7.96 -3.01
C PRO A 156 -11.95 9.00 -2.30
N TYR A 157 -12.56 8.65 -1.17
CA TYR A 157 -13.55 9.50 -0.49
C TYR A 157 -12.94 10.74 0.16
N PHE A 158 -11.67 10.67 0.58
CA PHE A 158 -10.95 11.76 1.20
C PHE A 158 -9.74 12.19 0.36
N GLY A 159 -9.32 13.45 0.51
CA GLY A 159 -8.21 14.02 -0.24
C GLY A 159 -6.90 13.24 -0.08
N HIS A 160 -6.59 12.81 1.15
CA HIS A 160 -5.39 12.00 1.44
C HIS A 160 -5.42 10.63 0.74
N GLY A 161 -6.56 9.93 0.77
CA GLY A 161 -6.68 8.60 0.21
C GLY A 161 -6.70 8.62 -1.32
N TYR A 162 -7.36 9.62 -1.91
CA TYR A 162 -7.26 9.87 -3.35
C TYR A 162 -5.80 10.14 -3.76
N ALA A 163 -5.10 11.03 -3.05
CA ALA A 163 -3.71 11.35 -3.35
C ALA A 163 -2.80 10.11 -3.25
N LEU A 164 -2.89 9.38 -2.13
CA LEU A 164 -2.15 8.15 -1.89
C LEU A 164 -2.37 7.12 -3.01
N GLY A 165 -3.64 6.81 -3.31
CA GLY A 165 -3.99 5.81 -4.32
C GLY A 165 -3.56 6.20 -5.73
N THR A 166 -3.67 7.47 -6.10
CA THR A 166 -3.44 7.91 -7.49
C THR A 166 -2.00 8.32 -7.82
N HIS A 167 -1.18 8.66 -6.82
CA HIS A 167 0.20 9.06 -7.10
C HIS A 167 1.29 8.26 -6.38
N ILE A 168 0.98 7.51 -5.32
CA ILE A 168 1.97 6.69 -4.62
C ILE A 168 1.72 5.20 -4.92
N LEU A 169 0.60 4.65 -4.45
CA LEU A 169 0.35 3.19 -4.46
C LEU A 169 0.27 2.59 -5.87
N THR A 170 0.09 3.41 -6.91
CA THR A 170 -0.01 2.98 -8.31
C THR A 170 1.21 3.30 -9.17
N LYS A 171 2.23 3.96 -8.60
CA LYS A 171 3.37 4.52 -9.36
C LYS A 171 4.76 4.25 -8.76
N MET A 172 4.85 3.93 -7.48
CA MET A 172 6.13 3.69 -6.80
C MET A 172 5.99 2.68 -5.67
N GLY A 173 7.12 2.20 -5.17
CA GLY A 173 7.15 1.45 -3.91
C GLY A 173 6.67 2.32 -2.74
N PHE A 174 5.86 1.74 -1.86
CA PHE A 174 5.37 2.39 -0.66
C PHE A 174 5.65 1.48 0.53
N HIS A 175 6.23 2.05 1.59
CA HIS A 175 6.53 1.33 2.81
C HIS A 175 5.88 2.03 3.98
N HIS A 176 4.98 1.33 4.66
CA HIS A 176 4.32 1.82 5.85
C HIS A 176 4.91 1.10 7.06
N MET A 177 5.32 1.86 8.07
CA MET A 177 5.49 1.40 9.44
C MET A 177 4.44 2.10 10.32
N TRP A 178 3.84 1.34 11.22
CA TRP A 178 2.84 1.87 12.15
C TRP A 178 3.51 2.79 13.19
N ASP A 179 2.71 3.68 13.77
CA ASP A 179 2.98 4.32 15.06
C ASP A 179 1.74 4.14 15.96
N ASP A 180 1.71 4.81 17.11
CA ASP A 180 0.70 4.60 18.15
C ASP A 180 -0.75 4.78 17.64
N HIS A 181 -1.02 5.76 16.77
CA HIS A 181 -2.35 5.99 16.21
C HIS A 181 -2.77 4.97 15.13
N ASP A 182 -1.82 4.30 14.46
CA ASP A 182 -2.12 3.15 13.59
C ASP A 182 -2.43 1.88 14.39
N TYR A 183 -2.11 1.90 15.68
CA TYR A 183 -2.23 0.78 16.59
C TYR A 183 -3.49 0.86 17.46
N CYS A 184 -3.58 1.86 18.35
CA CYS A 184 -4.77 2.11 19.19
C CYS A 184 -4.74 3.45 19.95
N GLY A 185 -4.22 4.50 19.34
CA GLY A 185 -4.15 5.84 19.93
C GLY A 185 -2.86 6.06 20.71
N GLN A 186 -2.86 6.96 21.70
CA GLN A 186 -1.63 7.54 22.32
C GLN A 186 -0.73 6.59 23.15
N ASP A 187 -0.83 5.28 22.96
CA ASP A 187 -0.17 4.30 23.80
C ASP A 187 1.05 3.70 23.11
N THR A 188 2.20 4.33 23.38
CA THR A 188 3.52 3.83 22.97
C THR A 188 4.06 2.70 23.88
N ASP A 189 3.29 2.20 24.85
CA ASP A 189 3.79 1.31 25.92
C ASP A 189 3.28 -0.15 25.88
N LYS A 190 2.64 -0.56 24.78
CA LYS A 190 2.18 -1.94 24.52
C LYS A 190 1.01 -2.38 25.40
N SER A 191 0.39 -1.48 26.16
CA SER A 191 -0.79 -1.76 27.00
C SER A 191 -2.09 -1.93 26.20
N CYS A 192 -2.03 -1.67 24.90
CA CYS A 192 -3.12 -1.80 23.96
C CYS A 192 -3.79 -3.19 23.96
N LEU A 193 -5.07 -3.23 24.36
CA LEU A 193 -5.85 -4.46 24.35
C LEU A 193 -6.20 -4.96 22.93
N LEU A 194 -6.16 -4.07 21.93
CA LEU A 194 -6.53 -4.35 20.53
C LEU A 194 -5.33 -4.57 19.62
N ARG A 195 -4.14 -4.82 20.19
CA ARG A 195 -2.89 -5.05 19.47
C ARG A 195 -3.03 -6.07 18.33
N THR A 196 -3.67 -7.21 18.62
CA THR A 196 -3.77 -8.31 17.65
C THR A 196 -4.63 -7.91 16.47
N GLU A 197 -5.75 -7.24 16.74
CA GLU A 197 -6.69 -6.71 15.76
C GLU A 197 -6.04 -5.60 14.92
N ALA A 198 -5.28 -4.70 15.55
CA ALA A 198 -4.58 -3.62 14.88
C ALA A 198 -3.51 -4.14 13.90
N ILE A 199 -2.65 -5.04 14.36
CA ILE A 199 -1.62 -5.67 13.50
C ILE A 199 -2.27 -6.43 12.35
N LYS A 200 -3.38 -7.14 12.61
CA LYS A 200 -4.14 -7.84 11.57
C LYS A 200 -4.68 -6.87 10.53
N ALA A 201 -5.36 -5.81 10.97
CA ALA A 201 -5.90 -4.79 10.07
C ALA A 201 -4.78 -4.10 9.28
N PHE A 202 -3.65 -3.78 9.91
CA PHE A 202 -2.50 -3.20 9.22
C PHE A 202 -1.96 -4.12 8.11
N ARG A 203 -1.78 -5.41 8.42
CA ARG A 203 -1.29 -6.42 7.46
C ARG A 203 -2.20 -6.61 6.27
N ASP A 204 -3.52 -6.62 6.49
CA ASP A 204 -4.52 -6.74 5.44
C ASP A 204 -4.39 -5.59 4.42
N TYR A 205 -3.90 -4.41 4.84
CA TYR A 205 -3.90 -3.19 4.03
C TYR A 205 -2.52 -2.76 3.51
N TYR A 206 -1.45 -3.12 4.21
CA TYR A 206 -0.07 -2.76 3.88
C TYR A 206 0.80 -4.02 3.85
N PRO A 207 0.69 -4.83 2.78
CA PRO A 207 1.45 -6.06 2.69
C PRO A 207 2.93 -5.76 2.44
N ARG A 208 3.79 -6.39 3.24
CA ARG A 208 5.25 -6.28 3.19
C ARG A 208 5.89 -7.60 3.64
N ASP A 209 7.17 -7.76 3.31
CA ASP A 209 7.91 -9.01 3.54
C ASP A 209 8.35 -9.20 4.99
N ASP A 210 8.51 -8.11 5.71
CA ASP A 210 8.87 -8.04 7.12
C ASP A 210 7.89 -7.13 7.86
N TYR A 211 7.62 -7.39 9.14
CA TYR A 211 6.90 -6.45 9.99
C TYR A 211 7.77 -6.12 11.20
N PRO A 212 7.78 -4.87 11.69
CA PRO A 212 8.50 -4.52 12.92
C PRO A 212 8.02 -5.37 14.09
N ASP A 213 8.91 -5.58 15.04
CA ASP A 213 8.84 -6.49 16.19
C ASP A 213 7.43 -6.71 16.81
N GLU A 214 6.76 -7.76 16.35
CA GLU A 214 5.42 -8.16 16.80
C GLU A 214 5.38 -8.75 18.21
N ALA A 215 6.53 -9.14 18.77
CA ALA A 215 6.59 -9.70 20.10
C ALA A 215 6.84 -8.58 21.10
N ASP A 216 7.90 -7.80 20.87
CA ASP A 216 8.30 -6.77 21.80
C ASP A 216 7.59 -5.47 21.56
N GLY A 217 6.83 -5.23 20.48
CA GLY A 217 6.06 -3.99 20.31
C GLY A 217 6.94 -2.74 20.32
N ASN A 218 8.17 -2.89 19.84
CA ASN A 218 9.08 -1.78 19.65
C ASN A 218 8.82 -1.20 18.25
N TYR A 219 8.57 0.11 18.25
CA TYR A 219 8.40 1.00 17.10
C TYR A 219 9.62 0.96 16.17
#